data_AF-A0A2M8D9W1-F1
#
_entry.id   AF-A0A2M8D9W1-F1
#
_cell.length_a   1.000
_cell.length_b   1.000
_cell.length_c   1.000
_cell.angle_alpha   90.00
_cell.angle_beta   90.00
_cell.angle_gamma   90.00
#
_symmetry.space_group_name_H-M   'P 1'
#
loop_
_entity.id
_entity.type
_entity.pdbx_description
1 polymer ?
#
loop_
_entity_poly.entity_id
_entity_poly.type
_entity_poly.pdbx_seq_one_letter_code
_entity_poly.pdbx_strand_id
1 'polypeptide(L)' 'MKLTKDYIWDYDVKKLDLKKPEILLWYLKRKIECGDWEVLDQKTLKKYLPKLKINPYLKQILREYLRKNAQG' A
#
# COMPACT_ATOMS: atom_id res chain seq x y z
N MET A 1 28.31 -14.52 15.74
CA MET A 1 27.49 -13.32 15.99
C MET A 1 26.12 -13.54 15.37
N LYS A 2 25.05 -13.53 16.18
CA LYS A 2 23.67 -13.55 15.65
C LYS A 2 23.40 -12.16 15.06
N LEU A 3 22.97 -12.10 13.80
CA LEU A 3 22.51 -10.86 13.14
C LEU A 3 21.36 -10.28 13.97
N THR A 4 21.66 -9.34 14.85
CA THR A 4 20.67 -8.59 15.64
C THR A 4 20.16 -7.46 14.75
N LYS A 5 19.13 -7.74 13.94
CA LYS A 5 18.35 -6.79 13.11
C LYS A 5 18.94 -5.37 13.07
N ASP A 6 19.89 -5.14 12.16
CA ASP A 6 20.67 -3.88 12.05
C ASP A 6 19.91 -2.70 11.42
N TYR A 7 18.58 -2.76 11.32
CA TYR A 7 17.82 -1.73 10.64
C TYR A 7 16.60 -1.30 11.46
N ILE A 8 16.60 -0.03 11.89
CA ILE A 8 15.45 0.68 12.49
C ILE A 8 14.24 0.67 11.53
N TRP A 9 14.47 0.43 10.24
CA TRP A 9 13.48 0.33 9.17
C TRP A 9 12.82 -1.04 9.03
N ASP A 10 13.28 -2.05 9.80
CA ASP A 10 12.77 -3.42 9.81
C ASP A 10 11.49 -3.53 10.65
N TYR A 11 10.52 -2.64 10.37
CA TYR A 11 9.14 -2.90 10.79
C TYR A 11 8.79 -4.27 10.25
N ASP A 12 8.50 -5.22 11.15
CA ASP A 12 8.21 -6.59 10.80
C ASP A 12 6.83 -6.64 10.13
N VAL A 13 6.79 -6.24 8.86
CA VAL A 13 5.58 -6.08 8.05
C VAL A 13 4.79 -7.39 8.01
N LYS A 14 5.50 -8.51 8.17
CA LYS A 14 4.93 -9.87 8.26
C LYS A 14 4.04 -10.08 9.49
N LYS A 15 4.19 -9.27 10.54
CA LYS A 15 3.37 -9.32 11.77
C LYS A 15 2.24 -8.28 11.79
N LEU A 16 2.09 -7.47 10.73
CA LEU A 16 1.04 -6.46 10.69
C LEU A 16 -0.32 -7.12 10.48
N ASP A 17 -1.27 -6.78 11.35
CA ASP A 17 -2.65 -7.19 11.19
C ASP A 17 -3.35 -6.31 10.15
N LEU A 18 -3.28 -6.73 8.89
CA LEU A 18 -3.92 -6.07 7.75
C LEU A 18 -5.46 -6.13 7.80
N LYS A 19 -6.06 -6.81 8.79
CA LYS A 19 -7.51 -6.73 9.04
C LYS A 19 -7.92 -5.39 9.64
N LYS A 20 -6.99 -4.69 10.30
CA LYS A 20 -7.24 -3.35 10.84
C LYS A 20 -7.19 -2.32 9.71
N PRO A 21 -8.28 -1.56 9.46
CA PRO A 21 -8.36 -0.66 8.32
C PRO A 21 -7.32 0.46 8.38
N GLU A 22 -6.96 0.94 9.58
CA GLU A 22 -5.97 2.01 9.75
C GLU A 22 -4.55 1.54 9.39
N ILE A 23 -4.18 0.33 9.83
CA ILE A 23 -2.89 -0.29 9.52
C ILE A 23 -2.79 -0.58 8.03
N LEU A 24 -3.87 -1.08 7.44
CA LEU A 24 -3.94 -1.33 6.00
C LEU A 24 -3.79 -0.03 5.20
N LEU A 25 -4.43 1.06 5.61
CA LEU A 25 -4.29 2.37 4.94
C LEU A 25 -2.86 2.90 5.03
N TRP A 26 -2.23 2.81 6.19
CA TRP A 26 -0.82 3.18 6.36
C TRP A 26 0.10 2.33 5.50
N TYR A 27 -0.14 1.02 5.48
CA TYR A 27 0.64 0.06 4.70
C TYR A 27 0.54 0.33 3.19
N LEU A 28 -0.69 0.51 2.68
CA LEU A 28 -0.94 0.85 1.28
C LEU A 28 -0.28 2.19 0.92
N LYS A 29 -0.41 3.22 1.77
CA LYS A 29 0.24 4.51 1.55
C LYS A 29 1.75 4.35 1.37
N ARG A 30 2.41 3.63 2.29
CA ARG A 30 3.86 3.41 2.20
C ARG A 30 4.27 2.65 0.95
N LYS A 31 3.53 1.60 0.58
CA LYS A 31 3.82 0.83 -0.63
C LYS A 31 3.71 1.69 -1.90
N ILE A 32 2.65 2.50 -1.99
CA ILE A 32 2.45 3.46 -3.08
C ILE A 32 3.58 4.50 -3.13
N GLU A 33 3.97 5.06 -1.98
CA GLU A 33 5.05 6.06 -1.90
C GLU A 33 6.44 5.47 -2.19
N CYS A 34 6.66 4.20 -1.86
CA CYS A 34 7.89 3.46 -2.20
C CYS A 34 7.89 2.88 -3.62
N GLY A 35 6.80 3.04 -4.38
CA GLY A 35 6.68 2.47 -5.73
C GLY A 35 6.60 0.94 -5.77
N ASP A 36 6.18 0.31 -4.67
CA ASP A 36 5.99 -1.13 -4.58
C ASP A 36 4.53 -1.48 -4.92
N TRP A 37 4.31 -1.81 -6.19
CA TRP A 37 2.98 -2.04 -6.76
C TRP A 37 2.53 -3.52 -6.73
N GLU A 38 3.43 -4.46 -6.42
CA GLU A 38 3.14 -5.91 -6.46
C GLU A 38 2.12 -6.34 -5.40
N VAL A 39 2.04 -5.60 -4.29
CA VAL A 39 1.14 -5.90 -3.17
C VAL A 39 -0.25 -5.25 -3.33
N LEU A 40 -0.44 -4.43 -4.37
CA LEU A 40 -1.67 -3.68 -4.59
C LEU A 40 -2.67 -4.49 -5.41
N ASP A 41 -3.40 -5.38 -4.74
CA ASP A 41 -4.57 -6.03 -5.35
C ASP A 41 -5.61 -4.96 -5.75
N GLN A 42 -6.14 -5.07 -6.97
CA GLN A 42 -7.06 -4.08 -7.53
C GLN A 42 -8.35 -3.92 -6.71
N LYS A 43 -8.87 -5.01 -6.13
CA LYS A 43 -10.09 -4.97 -5.30
C LYS A 43 -9.83 -4.21 -4.02
N THR A 44 -8.69 -4.49 -3.39
CA THR A 44 -8.24 -3.79 -2.17
C THR A 44 -8.01 -2.31 -2.48
N LEU A 45 -7.28 -2.00 -3.54
CA LEU A 45 -7.03 -0.62 -3.95
C LEU A 45 -8.33 0.12 -4.24
N LYS A 46 -9.26 -0.45 -5.03
CA LYS A 46 -10.57 0.18 -5.32
C LYS A 46 -11.37 0.48 -4.05
N LYS A 47 -11.33 -0.41 -3.06
CA LYS A 47 -12.03 -0.26 -1.77
C LYS A 47 -11.42 0.80 -0.86
N TYR A 48 -10.10 0.93 -0.84
CA TYR A 48 -9.37 1.79 0.11
C TYR A 48 -8.84 3.10 -0.49
N LEU A 49 -8.71 3.22 -1.81
CA LEU A 49 -8.30 4.43 -2.52
C LEU A 49 -9.10 5.69 -2.15
N PRO A 50 -10.44 5.67 -1.98
CA PRO A 50 -11.16 6.85 -1.53
C PRO A 50 -10.74 7.29 -0.12
N LYS A 51 -10.40 6.34 0.76
CA LYS A 51 -10.01 6.55 2.17
C LYS A 51 -8.53 6.89 2.35
N LEU A 52 -7.69 6.62 1.35
CA LEU A 52 -6.26 6.94 1.35
C LEU A 52 -6.05 8.47 1.29
N LYS A 53 -5.35 8.98 2.30
CA LYS A 53 -4.79 10.34 2.36
C LYS A 53 -3.37 10.32 1.77
N ILE A 54 -3.29 10.27 0.44
CA ILE A 54 -2.05 10.31 -0.34
C ILE A 54 -2.03 11.55 -1.25
N ASN A 55 -0.89 11.82 -1.88
CA ASN A 55 -0.75 12.91 -2.85
C ASN A 55 -1.89 12.85 -3.90
N PRO A 56 -2.61 13.96 -4.15
CA PRO A 56 -3.69 14.01 -5.14
C PRO A 56 -3.30 13.48 -6.53
N TYR A 57 -2.06 13.75 -6.96
CA TYR A 57 -1.53 13.29 -8.24
C TYR A 57 -1.39 11.76 -8.28
N LEU A 58 -0.81 11.16 -7.24
CA LEU A 58 -0.75 9.69 -7.10
C LEU A 58 -2.14 9.07 -7.02
N LYS A 59 -3.08 9.74 -6.34
CA LYS A 59 -4.49 9.31 -6.30
C LYS A 59 -5.15 9.34 -7.67
N GLN A 60 -4.75 10.24 -8.56
CA GLN A 60 -5.25 10.31 -9.92
C GLN A 60 -4.62 9.21 -10.79
N ILE A 61 -3.31 8.99 -10.70
CA ILE A 61 -2.62 7.87 -11.38
C ILE A 61 -3.26 6.55 -11.01
N LEU A 62 -3.50 6.30 -9.72
CA LEU A 62 -4.12 5.06 -9.25
C LEU A 62 -5.55 4.89 -9.73
N ARG A 63 -6.31 5.98 -9.86
CA ARG A 63 -7.64 5.95 -10.46
C ARG A 63 -7.59 5.56 -11.94
N GLU A 64 -6.66 6.13 -12.70
CA GLU A 64 -6.48 5.79 -14.11
C GLU A 64 -6.00 4.34 -14.29
N TYR A 65 -5.07 3.89 -13.44
CA TYR A 65 -4.61 2.50 -13.42
C TYR A 65 -5.77 1.53 -13.18
N LEU A 66 -6.62 1.80 -12.19
CA LEU A 66 -7.82 0.98 -11.93
C LEU A 66 -8.81 1.03 -13.11
N ARG A 67 -8.95 2.18 -13.78
CA ARG A 67 -9.85 2.33 -14.94
C ARG A 67 -9.37 1.51 -16.13
N LYS A 68 -8.07 1.54 -16.45
CA LYS A 68 -7.50 0.76 -17.56
C LYS A 68 -7.60 -0.74 -17.34
N ASN A 69 -7.37 -1.21 -16.11
CA ASN A 69 -7.44 -2.63 -15.80
C ASN A 69 -8.87 -3.17 -15.61
N ALA A 70 -9.87 -2.30 -15.46
CA ALA A 70 -11.28 -2.71 -15.38
C ALA A 70 -11.94 -2.95 -16.75
N GLN A 71 -11.24 -2.65 -17.85
CA GLN A 71 -11.72 -2.86 -19.23
C GLN A 71 -11.12 -4.12 -19.89
N GLY A 72 -10.36 -4.93 -19.15
CA GLY A 72 -9.78 -6.20 -19.60
C GLY A 72 -10.48 -7.41 -19.01
#